data_AF-Q7NKE7-F1
#
_entry.id   AF-Q7NKE7-F1
#
_cell.length_a   1.000
_cell.length_b   1.000
_cell.length_c   1.000
_cell.angle_alpha   90.00
_cell.angle_beta   90.00
_cell.angle_gamma   90.00
#
_symmetry.space_group_name_H-M   'P 1'
#
loop_
_entity.id
_entity.type
_entity.pdbx_description
1 polymer ?
#
loop_
_entity_poly.entity_id
_entity_poly.type
_entity_poly.pdbx_seq_one_letter_code
_entity_poly.pdbx_strand_id
1 'polypeptide(L)'
;MQTLTQSSESLISRLFQRSEGHWRSERRYYTLPEGRTQEMESLLEIAYLPSGSAELIELAGLHSLSTEMPLVCGAKIHWRSSAKLTGREQSEGITLFGALGDTLYRDRGFATSKPVTALYRFTDPDTLHLRTEYNGSVFEEELKLVGERYRTRQTIISRLGEQQMIGQYLEKRI
;
A
#
# COMPACT_ATOMS: atom_id res chain seq x y z
N MET A 1 -27.31 -22.16 3.40
CA MET A 1 -26.05 -21.66 2.81
C MET A 1 -25.18 -21.15 3.94
N GLN A 2 -24.10 -21.85 4.28
CA GLN A 2 -23.08 -21.33 5.20
C GLN A 2 -22.26 -20.29 4.44
N THR A 3 -22.44 -19.01 4.75
CA THR A 3 -21.48 -17.97 4.38
C THR A 3 -20.21 -18.21 5.16
N LEU A 4 -19.19 -18.78 4.52
CA LEU A 4 -17.83 -18.82 5.04
C LEU A 4 -17.37 -17.37 5.22
N THR A 5 -17.33 -16.88 6.46
CA THR A 5 -16.66 -15.62 6.80
C THR A 5 -15.19 -15.74 6.43
N GLN A 6 -14.76 -15.01 5.40
CA GLN A 6 -13.35 -14.96 5.01
C GLN A 6 -12.54 -14.24 6.09
N SER A 7 -11.38 -14.78 6.47
CA SER A 7 -10.46 -14.12 7.40
C SER A 7 -9.76 -12.94 6.74
N SER A 8 -9.30 -11.96 7.53
CA SER A 8 -8.50 -10.82 7.04
C SER A 8 -7.28 -11.28 6.23
N GLU A 9 -6.61 -12.35 6.67
CA GLU A 9 -5.45 -12.94 6.00
C GLU A 9 -5.81 -13.55 4.63
N SER A 10 -6.98 -14.19 4.51
CA SER A 10 -7.47 -14.68 3.22
C SER A 10 -7.78 -13.54 2.26
N LEU A 11 -8.38 -12.45 2.77
CA LEU A 11 -8.72 -11.27 1.97
C LEU A 11 -7.48 -10.51 1.49
N ILE A 12 -6.49 -10.29 2.35
CA ILE A 12 -5.24 -9.61 1.97
C ILE A 12 -4.43 -10.44 0.97
N SER A 13 -4.37 -11.76 1.15
CA SER A 13 -3.71 -12.66 0.19
C SER A 13 -4.37 -12.55 -1.20
N ARG A 14 -5.71 -12.64 -1.26
CA ARG A 14 -6.46 -12.46 -2.51
C ARG A 14 -6.22 -11.08 -3.13
N LEU A 15 -6.19 -10.03 -2.32
CA LEU A 15 -5.95 -8.67 -2.82
C LEU A 15 -4.54 -8.51 -3.40
N PHE A 16 -3.50 -9.07 -2.75
CA PHE A 16 -2.15 -9.04 -3.29
C PHE A 16 -2.02 -9.86 -4.57
N GLN A 17 -2.64 -11.03 -4.65
CA GLN A 17 -2.69 -11.83 -5.88
C GLN A 17 -3.37 -11.06 -7.02
N ARG A 18 -4.55 -10.46 -6.79
CA ARG A 18 -5.24 -9.64 -7.80
C ARG A 18 -4.50 -8.35 -8.15
N SER A 19 -3.61 -7.91 -7.28
CA SER A 19 -2.77 -6.73 -7.46
C SER A 19 -1.49 -7.01 -8.26
N GLU A 20 -1.09 -8.26 -8.41
CA GLU A 20 0.10 -8.66 -9.16
C GLU A 20 0.05 -8.18 -10.61
N GLY A 21 1.19 -7.72 -11.14
CA GLY A 21 1.37 -7.28 -12.51
C GLY A 21 1.79 -5.81 -12.61
N HIS A 22 1.63 -5.26 -13.81
CA HIS A 22 2.07 -3.91 -14.15
C HIS A 22 0.89 -2.94 -14.13
N TRP A 23 1.11 -1.75 -13.58
CA TRP A 23 0.08 -0.72 -13.45
C TRP A 23 0.62 0.65 -13.82
N ARG A 24 -0.22 1.46 -14.45
CA ARG A 24 -0.04 2.91 -14.56
C ARG A 24 -0.86 3.58 -13.48
N SER A 25 -0.22 4.30 -12.58
CA SER A 25 -0.84 5.07 -11.50
C SER A 25 -0.85 6.55 -11.85
N GLU A 26 -2.03 7.14 -11.95
CA GLU A 26 -2.21 8.58 -12.05
C GLU A 26 -2.63 9.09 -10.67
N ARG A 27 -1.83 9.99 -10.07
CA ARG A 27 -2.07 10.48 -8.71
C ARG A 27 -2.18 12.00 -8.64
N ARG A 28 -3.00 12.47 -7.70
CA ARG A 28 -3.18 13.88 -7.36
C ARG A 28 -3.04 14.06 -5.85
N TYR A 29 -2.27 15.06 -5.44
CA TYR A 29 -2.21 15.50 -4.05
C TYR A 29 -2.79 16.90 -3.89
N TYR A 30 -3.65 17.04 -2.89
CA TYR A 30 -4.23 18.28 -2.42
C TYR A 30 -3.61 18.62 -1.07
N THR A 31 -2.77 19.64 -1.01
CA THR A 31 -2.30 20.19 0.27
C THR A 31 -3.42 21.03 0.88
N LEU A 32 -3.65 20.84 2.18
CA LEU A 32 -4.72 21.49 2.92
C LEU A 32 -4.16 22.51 3.92
N PRO A 33 -4.94 23.56 4.28
CA PRO A 33 -6.24 23.91 3.70
C PRO A 33 -6.13 24.53 2.31
N GLU A 34 -5.00 25.16 2.00
CA GLU A 34 -4.70 25.68 0.66
C GLU A 34 -3.39 25.11 0.12
N GLY A 35 -3.36 24.91 -1.20
CA GLY A 35 -2.16 24.53 -1.92
C GLY A 35 -2.43 24.25 -3.38
N ARG A 36 -1.37 24.18 -4.18
CA ARG A 36 -1.50 23.78 -5.58
C ARG A 36 -1.68 22.27 -5.67
N THR A 37 -2.62 21.83 -6.49
CA THR A 37 -2.77 20.41 -6.82
C THR A 37 -1.50 19.92 -7.52
N GLN A 38 -0.93 18.84 -7.01
CA GLN A 38 0.25 18.19 -7.60
C GLN A 38 -0.19 16.93 -8.32
N GLU A 39 0.04 16.86 -9.63
CA GLU A 39 -0.26 15.69 -10.46
C GLU A 39 1.01 14.94 -10.83
N MET A 40 0.99 13.62 -10.68
CA MET A 40 2.14 12.76 -10.99
C MET A 40 1.65 11.47 -11.64
N GLU A 41 2.48 10.89 -12.50
CA GLU A 41 2.28 9.54 -13.05
C GLU A 41 3.34 8.60 -12.48
N SER A 42 3.02 7.33 -12.31
CA SER A 42 3.98 6.30 -11.97
C SER A 42 3.68 4.99 -12.68
N LEU A 43 4.72 4.29 -13.10
CA LEU A 43 4.65 2.88 -13.47
C LEU A 43 4.94 2.05 -12.23
N LEU A 44 4.06 1.10 -11.93
CA LEU A 44 4.19 0.17 -10.81
C LEU A 44 4.36 -1.24 -11.36
N GLU A 45 5.27 -1.99 -10.78
CA GLU A 45 5.42 -3.43 -10.96
C GLU A 45 5.20 -4.09 -9.59
N ILE A 46 4.21 -4.96 -9.52
CA ILE A 46 3.79 -5.61 -8.28
C ILE A 46 3.95 -7.12 -8.44
N ALA A 47 4.72 -7.72 -7.55
CA ALA A 47 4.87 -9.18 -7.46
C ALA A 47 4.21 -9.70 -6.18
N TYR A 48 3.43 -10.78 -6.29
CA TYR A 48 2.91 -11.47 -5.12
C TYR A 48 4.04 -12.26 -4.43
N LEU A 49 4.07 -12.20 -3.09
CA LEU A 49 5.03 -12.94 -2.29
C LEU A 49 4.29 -14.02 -1.48
N PRO A 50 4.48 -15.32 -1.79
CA PRO A 50 3.94 -16.40 -0.95
C PRO A 50 4.67 -16.46 0.40
N SER A 51 4.01 -17.06 1.41
CA SER A 51 4.66 -17.32 2.71
C SER A 51 6.01 -18.03 2.53
N GLY A 52 6.99 -17.63 3.32
CA GLY A 52 8.34 -18.20 3.28
C GLY A 52 9.23 -17.72 2.12
N SER A 53 8.80 -16.76 1.30
CA SER A 53 9.69 -16.15 0.30
C SER A 53 10.89 -15.45 0.97
N ALA A 54 12.01 -15.37 0.26
CA ALA A 54 13.22 -14.74 0.79
C ALA A 54 12.97 -13.28 1.22
N GLU A 55 12.19 -12.53 0.45
CA GLU A 55 11.82 -11.15 0.78
C GLU A 55 10.97 -11.05 2.06
N LEU A 56 10.07 -12.02 2.30
CA LEU A 56 9.28 -12.02 3.53
C LEU A 56 10.10 -12.42 4.74
N ILE A 57 11.08 -13.32 4.58
CA ILE A 57 12.03 -13.67 5.64
C ILE A 57 12.88 -12.44 6.01
N GLU A 58 13.38 -11.70 5.02
CA GLU A 58 14.11 -10.45 5.24
C GLU A 58 13.24 -9.42 5.96
N LEU A 59 12.01 -9.20 5.48
CA LEU A 59 11.07 -8.27 6.10
C LEU A 59 10.73 -8.66 7.54
N ALA A 60 10.52 -9.94 7.82
CA ALA A 60 10.29 -10.44 9.17
C ALA A 60 11.49 -10.14 10.08
N GLY A 61 12.72 -10.28 9.57
CA GLY A 61 13.95 -9.90 10.27
C GLY A 61 14.02 -8.41 10.59
N LEU A 62 13.66 -7.54 9.64
CA LEU A 62 13.61 -6.08 9.85
C LEU A 62 12.65 -5.67 10.98
N HIS A 63 11.58 -6.44 11.18
CA HIS A 63 10.58 -6.23 12.22
C HIS A 63 10.82 -7.07 13.48
N SER A 64 11.93 -7.82 13.55
CA SER A 64 12.26 -8.71 14.67
C SER A 64 11.14 -9.70 15.01
N LEU A 65 10.45 -10.23 13.99
CA LEU A 65 9.36 -11.19 14.16
C LEU A 65 9.89 -12.60 14.49
N SER A 66 9.10 -13.36 15.26
CA SER A 66 9.39 -14.76 15.56
C SER A 66 9.25 -15.63 14.30
N THR A 67 10.14 -16.61 14.16
CA THR A 67 10.05 -17.64 13.11
C THR A 67 8.85 -18.58 13.30
N GLU A 68 8.26 -18.62 14.49
CA GLU A 68 7.10 -19.47 14.79
C GLU A 68 5.79 -18.96 14.17
N MET A 69 5.72 -17.65 13.88
CA MET A 69 4.55 -17.01 13.27
C MET A 69 4.99 -16.27 12.00
N PRO A 70 5.25 -16.99 10.90
CA PRO A 70 5.72 -16.38 9.66
C PRO A 70 4.64 -15.49 9.05
N LEU A 71 5.08 -14.48 8.30
CA LEU A 71 4.19 -13.68 7.44
C LEU A 71 3.46 -14.63 6.46
N VAL A 72 2.14 -14.48 6.36
CA VAL A 72 1.27 -15.41 5.61
C VAL A 72 1.31 -15.16 4.09
N CYS A 73 1.58 -13.92 3.69
CA CYS A 73 1.81 -13.51 2.31
C CYS A 73 2.34 -12.06 2.29
N GLY A 74 2.63 -11.56 1.09
CA GLY A 74 3.00 -10.17 0.91
C GLY A 74 3.02 -9.72 -0.55
N ALA A 75 3.60 -8.54 -0.76
CA ALA A 75 3.81 -8.00 -2.08
C ALA A 75 5.13 -7.21 -2.14
N LYS A 76 5.83 -7.32 -3.26
CA LYS A 76 6.95 -6.45 -3.61
C LYS A 76 6.45 -5.45 -4.64
N ILE A 77 6.63 -4.17 -4.36
CA ILE A 77 6.23 -3.09 -5.27
C ILE A 77 7.47 -2.32 -5.68
N HIS A 78 7.73 -2.29 -6.97
CA HIS A 78 8.68 -1.38 -7.60
C HIS A 78 7.90 -0.24 -8.27
N TRP A 79 8.38 1.01 -8.14
CA TRP A 79 7.76 2.16 -8.78
C TRP A 79 8.78 3.03 -9.49
N ARG A 80 8.35 3.65 -10.59
CA ARG A 80 9.04 4.75 -11.27
C ARG A 80 8.07 5.88 -11.51
N SER A 81 8.37 7.05 -10.97
CA SER A 81 7.50 8.22 -11.02
C SER A 81 8.06 9.30 -11.92
N SER A 82 7.20 9.94 -12.70
CA SER A 82 7.50 11.12 -13.50
C SER A 82 6.46 12.22 -13.28
N ALA A 83 6.89 13.48 -13.39
CA ALA A 83 6.00 14.62 -13.30
C ALA A 83 5.17 14.73 -14.60
N LYS A 84 3.84 14.71 -14.49
CA LYS A 84 2.94 14.65 -15.66
C LYS A 84 3.12 15.81 -16.63
N LEU A 85 3.40 17.01 -16.10
CA LEU A 85 3.53 18.24 -16.88
C LEU A 85 4.90 18.40 -17.56
N THR A 86 5.96 17.81 -17.01
CA THR A 86 7.34 18.04 -17.49
C THR A 86 8.00 16.78 -18.02
N GLY A 87 7.41 15.60 -17.80
CA GLY A 87 7.99 14.30 -18.14
C GLY A 87 9.25 13.96 -17.35
N ARG A 88 9.70 14.83 -16.45
CA ARG A 88 10.94 14.64 -15.69
C ARG A 88 10.77 13.51 -14.69
N GLU A 89 11.69 12.55 -14.71
CA GLU A 89 11.79 11.52 -13.68
C GLU A 89 11.95 12.16 -12.31
N GLN A 90 11.18 11.66 -11.35
CA GLN A 90 11.06 12.28 -10.03
C GLN A 90 11.52 11.34 -8.91
N SER A 91 11.19 10.06 -9.00
CA SER A 91 11.61 9.07 -8.01
C SER A 91 11.45 7.65 -8.52
N GLU A 92 12.37 6.77 -8.14
CA GLU A 92 12.27 5.32 -8.30
C GLU A 92 12.50 4.66 -6.94
N GLY A 93 11.91 3.49 -6.71
CA GLY A 93 12.18 2.73 -5.51
C GLY A 93 11.43 1.41 -5.44
N ILE A 94 11.74 0.64 -4.40
CA ILE A 94 11.15 -0.66 -4.09
C ILE A 94 10.63 -0.61 -2.65
N THR A 95 9.53 -1.28 -2.38
CA THR A 95 9.03 -1.51 -1.01
C THR A 95 8.46 -2.92 -0.90
N LEU A 96 8.55 -3.48 0.29
CA LEU A 96 8.01 -4.79 0.66
C LEU A 96 6.84 -4.61 1.61
N PHE A 97 5.81 -5.43 1.40
CA PHE A 97 4.68 -5.59 2.29
C PHE A 97 4.60 -7.05 2.73
N GLY A 98 4.27 -7.28 4.00
CA GLY A 98 4.00 -8.61 4.55
C GLY A 98 2.85 -8.57 5.53
N ALA A 99 1.97 -9.56 5.50
CA ALA A 99 0.80 -9.64 6.37
C ALA A 99 0.97 -10.71 7.46
N LEU A 100 0.51 -10.42 8.68
CA LEU A 100 0.33 -11.37 9.77
C LEU A 100 -0.77 -10.85 10.70
N GLY A 101 -1.80 -11.66 10.96
CA GLY A 101 -2.97 -11.23 11.73
C GLY A 101 -3.68 -10.07 11.06
N ASP A 102 -3.91 -8.97 11.78
CA ASP A 102 -4.49 -7.72 11.30
C ASP A 102 -3.44 -6.63 11.00
N THR A 103 -2.16 -7.01 11.01
CA THR A 103 -1.03 -6.11 10.84
C THR A 103 -0.34 -6.31 9.50
N LEU A 104 -0.07 -5.20 8.82
CA LEU A 104 0.69 -5.14 7.59
C LEU A 104 2.06 -4.49 7.85
N TYR A 105 3.10 -5.27 7.67
CA TYR A 105 4.50 -4.91 7.87
C TYR A 105 5.08 -4.33 6.58
N ARG A 106 5.85 -3.25 6.71
CA ARG A 106 6.49 -2.55 5.58
C ARG A 106 7.96 -2.32 5.86
N ASP A 107 8.80 -2.44 4.84
CA ASP A 107 10.24 -2.13 4.96
C ASP A 107 10.50 -0.62 5.16
N ARG A 108 9.56 0.22 4.70
CA ARG A 108 9.62 1.68 4.80
C ARG A 108 8.25 2.33 4.93
N GLY A 109 8.22 3.53 5.49
CA GLY A 109 7.05 4.41 5.48
C GLY A 109 7.06 5.39 4.30
N PHE A 110 5.98 6.18 4.18
CA PHE A 110 5.85 7.21 3.15
C PHE A 110 6.95 8.28 3.23
N ALA A 111 7.30 8.72 4.45
CA ALA A 111 8.29 9.77 4.70
C ALA A 111 9.48 9.28 5.55
N THR A 112 9.69 7.96 5.66
CA THR A 112 10.79 7.39 6.44
C THR A 112 11.30 6.10 5.83
N SER A 113 12.61 5.90 5.86
CA SER A 113 13.25 4.64 5.47
C SER A 113 13.20 3.57 6.57
N LYS A 114 12.67 3.90 7.76
CA LYS A 114 12.52 2.93 8.84
C LYS A 114 11.34 2.00 8.57
N PRO A 115 11.43 0.72 8.98
CA PRO A 115 10.30 -0.20 8.94
C PRO A 115 9.11 0.37 9.71
N VAL A 116 7.91 0.20 9.17
CA VAL A 116 6.65 0.63 9.81
C VAL A 116 5.61 -0.47 9.71
N THR A 117 4.62 -0.40 10.58
CA THR A 117 3.44 -1.27 10.55
C THR A 117 2.18 -0.46 10.29
N ALA A 118 1.20 -1.10 9.68
CA ALA A 118 -0.13 -0.58 9.50
C ALA A 118 -1.15 -1.58 10.04
N LEU A 119 -2.18 -1.09 10.72
CA LEU A 119 -3.38 -1.90 10.93
C LEU A 119 -4.15 -1.97 9.63
N TYR A 120 -4.61 -3.14 9.25
CA TYR A 120 -5.41 -3.32 8.06
C TYR A 120 -6.75 -3.98 8.36
N ARG A 121 -7.77 -3.59 7.59
CA ARG A 121 -9.10 -4.20 7.64
C ARG A 121 -9.77 -4.12 6.28
N PHE A 122 -10.76 -4.97 6.08
CA PHE A 122 -11.58 -4.98 4.89
C PHE A 122 -13.01 -4.54 5.24
N THR A 123 -13.54 -3.58 4.49
CA THR A 123 -14.96 -3.18 4.58
C THR A 123 -15.84 -4.02 3.69
N ASP A 124 -15.28 -4.53 2.59
CA ASP A 124 -15.81 -5.56 1.72
C ASP A 124 -14.63 -6.38 1.14
N PRO A 125 -14.86 -7.51 0.45
CA PRO A 125 -13.77 -8.37 -0.04
C PRO A 125 -12.77 -7.73 -1.00
N ASP A 126 -13.09 -6.57 -1.57
CA ASP A 126 -12.31 -5.87 -2.59
C ASP A 126 -11.83 -4.47 -2.12
N THR A 127 -12.18 -4.03 -0.90
CA THR A 127 -11.80 -2.73 -0.33
C THR A 127 -10.97 -2.88 0.95
N LEU A 128 -9.69 -2.56 0.85
CA LEU A 128 -8.69 -2.56 1.93
C LEU A 128 -8.55 -1.17 2.54
N HIS A 129 -8.62 -1.10 3.86
CA HIS A 129 -8.24 0.08 4.63
C HIS A 129 -6.93 -0.19 5.37
N LEU A 130 -6.03 0.78 5.33
CA LEU A 130 -4.78 0.81 6.07
C LEU A 130 -4.74 2.03 6.98
N ARG A 131 -4.24 1.84 8.19
CA ARG A 131 -3.88 2.93 9.08
C ARG A 131 -2.44 2.75 9.55
N THR A 132 -1.58 3.66 9.12
CA THR A 132 -0.17 3.72 9.52
C THR A 132 0.05 4.96 10.38
N GLU A 133 0.77 4.84 11.49
CA GLU A 133 1.05 5.97 12.38
C GLU A 133 2.52 5.99 12.77
N TYR A 134 3.20 7.12 12.55
CA TYR A 134 4.58 7.33 12.98
C TYR A 134 4.92 8.83 13.00
N ASN A 135 5.86 9.23 13.85
CA ASN A 135 6.35 10.62 13.96
C ASN A 135 5.25 11.68 14.16
N GLY A 136 4.16 11.33 14.84
CA GLY A 136 3.00 12.21 15.06
C GLY A 136 2.13 12.45 13.81
N SER A 137 2.39 11.71 12.73
CA SER A 137 1.59 11.71 11.50
C SER A 137 0.80 10.40 11.39
N VAL A 138 -0.42 10.52 10.88
CA VAL A 138 -1.34 9.42 10.60
C VAL A 138 -1.57 9.38 9.10
N PHE A 139 -1.48 8.18 8.52
CA PHE A 139 -1.74 7.91 7.11
C PHE A 139 -2.87 6.88 7.04
N GLU A 140 -4.02 7.32 6.53
CA GLU A 140 -5.18 6.48 6.31
C GLU A 140 -5.32 6.24 4.81
N GLU A 141 -5.19 5.00 4.38
CA GLU A 141 -5.31 4.61 2.98
C GLU A 141 -6.54 3.73 2.78
N GLU A 142 -7.28 3.98 1.71
CA GLU A 142 -8.32 3.08 1.19
C GLU A 142 -7.90 2.66 -0.21
N LEU A 143 -7.74 1.37 -0.45
CA LEU A 143 -7.46 0.79 -1.77
C LEU A 143 -8.61 -0.13 -2.15
N LYS A 144 -9.17 0.07 -3.33
CA LYS A 144 -10.29 -0.69 -3.85
C LYS A 144 -9.98 -1.29 -5.21
N LEU A 145 -10.23 -2.59 -5.36
CA LEU A 145 -10.23 -3.28 -6.65
C LEU A 145 -11.51 -2.96 -7.42
N VAL A 146 -11.39 -2.54 -8.68
CA VAL A 146 -12.52 -2.20 -9.54
C VAL A 146 -12.46 -3.07 -10.80
N GLY A 147 -13.15 -4.20 -10.75
CA GLY A 147 -12.98 -5.27 -11.73
C GLY A 147 -11.54 -5.79 -11.74
N GLU A 148 -11.05 -6.21 -12.90
CA GLU A 148 -9.69 -6.79 -13.05
C GLU A 148 -8.65 -5.80 -13.61
N ARG A 149 -9.11 -4.65 -14.14
CA ARG A 149 -8.28 -3.71 -14.89
C ARG A 149 -7.97 -2.42 -14.13
N TYR A 150 -8.68 -2.14 -13.05
CA TYR A 150 -8.60 -0.86 -12.36
C TYR A 150 -8.50 -1.04 -10.85
N ARG A 151 -7.80 -0.10 -10.21
CA ARG A 151 -7.87 0.12 -8.77
C ARG A 151 -7.97 1.60 -8.48
N THR A 152 -8.69 1.95 -7.43
CA THR A 152 -8.70 3.29 -6.87
C THR A 152 -8.00 3.26 -5.53
N ARG A 153 -7.26 4.32 -5.23
CA ARG A 153 -6.74 4.53 -3.89
C ARG A 153 -6.97 5.96 -3.44
N GLN A 154 -7.19 6.13 -2.15
CA GLN A 154 -7.23 7.42 -1.49
C GLN A 154 -6.34 7.37 -0.26
N THR A 155 -5.63 8.47 0.02
CA THR A 155 -4.80 8.61 1.21
C THR A 155 -5.16 9.91 1.90
N ILE A 156 -5.37 9.87 3.21
CA ILE A 156 -5.51 11.05 4.06
C ILE A 156 -4.29 11.09 4.98
N ILE A 157 -3.57 12.20 4.95
CA ILE A 157 -2.42 12.43 5.82
C ILE A 157 -2.81 13.49 6.83
N SER A 158 -2.77 13.12 8.11
CA SER A 158 -3.05 14.02 9.22
C SER A 158 -1.83 14.14 10.12
N ARG A 159 -1.66 15.29 10.78
CA ARG A 159 -0.60 15.51 11.77
C ARG A 159 -1.17 16.28 12.95
N LEU A 160 -0.93 15.80 14.17
CA LEU A 160 -1.48 16.39 15.40
C LEU A 160 -3.01 16.59 15.35
N GLY A 161 -3.74 15.66 14.70
CA GLY A 161 -5.20 15.69 14.59
C GLY A 161 -5.74 16.45 13.37
N GLU A 162 -4.91 17.23 12.68
CA GLU A 162 -5.34 18.08 11.56
C GLU A 162 -4.96 17.47 10.21
N GLN A 163 -5.88 17.47 9.24
CA GLN A 163 -5.61 16.98 7.89
C GLN A 163 -4.66 17.94 7.15
N GLN A 164 -3.58 17.38 6.62
CA GLN A 164 -2.53 18.13 5.92
C GLN A 164 -2.58 17.91 4.42
N MET A 165 -2.98 16.71 3.99
CA MET A 165 -2.97 16.34 2.58
C MET A 165 -3.97 15.22 2.27
N ILE A 166 -4.58 15.30 1.09
CA ILE A 166 -5.38 14.22 0.51
C ILE A 166 -4.72 13.79 -0.80
N GLY A 167 -4.46 12.49 -0.94
CA GLY A 167 -4.01 11.84 -2.17
C GLY A 167 -5.13 11.04 -2.83
N GLN A 168 -5.29 11.14 -4.13
CA GLN A 168 -6.22 10.32 -4.92
C GLN A 168 -5.51 9.68 -6.10
N TYR A 169 -5.79 8.41 -6.35
CA TYR A 169 -5.07 7.58 -7.32
C TYR A 169 -6.05 6.78 -8.17
N LEU A 170 -5.82 6.80 -9.49
CA LEU A 170 -6.39 5.84 -10.43
C LEU A 170 -5.26 4.98 -10.98
N GLU A 171 -5.37 3.66 -10.79
CA GLU A 171 -4.37 2.70 -11.23
C GLU A 171 -4.97 1.79 -12.30
N LYS A 172 -4.36 1.77 -13.48
CA LYS A 172 -4.81 1.00 -14.65
C LYS A 172 -3.80 -0.10 -14.95
N ARG A 173 -4.26 -1.34 -15.06
CA ARG A 173 -3.41 -2.46 -15.46
C ARG A 173 -2.90 -2.26 -16.88
N ILE A 174 -1.62 -2.58 -17.13
CA ILE A 174 -0.95 -2.50 -18.44
C ILE A 174 -0.76 -3.91 -19.00
#